data_AF-A0A976D2Q0-F1
#
_entry.id   AF-A0A976D2Q0-F1
#
_cell.length_a   1.000
_cell.length_b   1.000
_cell.length_c   1.000
_cell.angle_alpha   90.00
_cell.angle_beta   90.00
_cell.angle_gamma   90.00
#
_symmetry.space_group_name_H-M   'P 1'
#
loop_
_entity.id
_entity.type
_entity.pdbx_description
1 polymer ?
#
loop_
_entity_poly.entity_id
_entity_poly.type
_entity_poly.pdbx_seq_one_letter_code
_entity_poly.pdbx_strand_id
1 'polypeptide(L)'
;MRMILLMFGFFVWGTATVQAQGQFLYLQSENNQPYYLLINNQVFASNGKGYLMIPQMRNGEYKVVLGFPANAYAEKQFPVTIDNRPKGYHLRYTKEGEWVFQDMVSLELVRGGEPGRSLYSSPEPQIRKLAEKKTEAGTEIIFSVRNGTGPAESVVIMVPKATTPPAKQQ
;
A
#
# COMPACT_ATOMS: atom_id res chain seq x y z
N MET A 1 -32.80 56.66 -12.63
CA MET A 1 -32.72 55.33 -11.98
C MET A 1 -32.52 54.24 -13.03
N ARG A 2 -31.27 54.01 -13.46
CA ARG A 2 -30.89 52.94 -14.42
C ARG A 2 -29.53 52.31 -14.08
N MET A 3 -28.96 52.67 -12.92
CA MET A 3 -27.59 52.38 -12.51
C MET A 3 -27.54 51.69 -11.14
N ILE A 4 -28.47 50.78 -10.86
CA ILE A 4 -28.43 49.91 -9.66
C ILE A 4 -28.45 48.41 -10.06
N LEU A 5 -28.64 48.09 -11.34
CA LEU A 5 -28.71 46.72 -11.85
C LEU A 5 -27.35 46.13 -12.27
N LEU A 6 -26.24 46.79 -11.93
CA LEU A 6 -24.87 46.31 -12.18
C LEU A 6 -24.13 45.87 -10.91
N MET A 7 -24.74 45.98 -9.73
CA MET A 7 -24.16 45.56 -8.44
C MET A 7 -24.74 44.25 -7.88
N PHE A 8 -25.50 43.49 -8.70
CA PHE A 8 -25.98 42.14 -8.35
C PHE A 8 -25.54 41.06 -9.35
N GLY A 9 -24.81 41.43 -10.40
CA GLY A 9 -24.34 40.49 -11.44
C GLY A 9 -22.97 39.85 -11.14
N PHE A 10 -22.28 40.28 -10.09
CA PHE A 10 -20.91 39.84 -9.79
C PHE A 10 -20.78 39.14 -8.43
N PHE A 11 -21.79 38.36 -8.04
CA PHE A 11 -21.73 37.57 -6.81
C PHE A 11 -22.14 36.10 -7.03
N VAL A 12 -22.09 35.60 -8.26
CA VAL A 12 -22.40 34.19 -8.59
C VAL A 12 -21.42 33.64 -9.64
N TRP A 13 -20.12 33.88 -9.45
CA TRP A 13 -19.07 33.13 -10.14
C TRP A 13 -18.02 32.73 -9.11
N GLY A 14 -18.27 31.65 -8.39
CA GLY A 14 -17.31 31.21 -7.38
C GLY A 14 -17.62 29.94 -6.60
N THR A 15 -18.63 29.14 -6.95
CA THR A 15 -18.91 27.90 -6.22
C THR A 15 -18.83 26.69 -7.13
N ALA A 16 -17.61 26.34 -7.52
CA ALA A 16 -17.30 24.99 -7.99
C ALA A 16 -15.92 24.56 -7.49
N THR A 17 -15.68 24.64 -6.19
CA THR A 17 -14.69 23.76 -5.58
C THR A 17 -15.42 22.48 -5.19
N VAL A 18 -15.57 21.56 -6.15
CA VAL A 18 -15.74 20.15 -5.80
C VAL A 18 -14.46 19.77 -5.09
N GLN A 19 -14.46 19.91 -3.76
CA GLN A 19 -13.44 19.39 -2.91
C GLN A 19 -13.61 17.88 -3.00
N ALA A 20 -12.84 17.26 -3.89
CA ALA A 20 -12.61 15.82 -3.82
C ALA A 20 -12.04 15.57 -2.42
N GLN A 21 -12.90 15.21 -1.47
CA GLN A 21 -12.48 14.69 -0.18
C GLN A 21 -11.63 13.48 -0.54
N GLY A 22 -10.30 13.67 -0.50
CA GLY A 22 -9.37 12.77 -1.15
C GLY A 22 -9.51 11.38 -0.54
N GLN A 23 -10.07 10.46 -1.31
CA GLN A 23 -10.10 9.07 -0.91
C GLN A 23 -8.67 8.58 -0.88
N PHE A 24 -8.34 7.81 0.15
CA PHE A 24 -7.04 7.21 0.27
C PHE A 24 -7.19 5.75 0.64
N LEU A 25 -6.21 4.97 0.21
CA LEU A 25 -5.97 3.63 0.73
C LEU A 25 -4.81 3.73 1.70
N TYR A 26 -5.05 3.35 2.95
CA TYR A 26 -4.03 3.21 3.97
C TYR A 26 -3.84 1.75 4.33
N LEU A 27 -2.59 1.31 4.43
CA LEU A 27 -2.25 -0.04 4.87
C LEU A 27 -1.09 0.04 5.87
N GLN A 28 -1.21 -0.69 6.97
CA GLN A 28 -0.19 -0.77 8.01
C GLN A 28 0.12 -2.22 8.33
N SER A 29 1.37 -2.63 8.13
CA SER A 29 1.82 -3.97 8.51
C SER A 29 2.03 -4.11 10.01
N GLU A 30 1.77 -5.31 10.53
CA GLU A 30 2.30 -5.72 11.82
C GLU A 30 3.84 -5.77 11.80
N ASN A 31 4.45 -5.56 12.98
CA ASN A 31 5.90 -5.67 13.20
C ASN A 31 6.78 -4.82 12.26
N ASN A 32 6.25 -3.72 11.72
CA ASN A 32 6.94 -2.83 10.78
C ASN A 32 7.38 -3.53 9.48
N GLN A 33 6.80 -4.69 9.12
CA GLN A 33 7.20 -5.48 7.96
C GLN A 33 7.01 -4.69 6.64
N PRO A 34 8.08 -4.35 5.92
CA PRO A 34 7.93 -3.60 4.67
C PRO A 34 7.36 -4.47 3.55
N TYR A 35 6.56 -3.85 2.69
CA TYR A 35 5.85 -4.48 1.57
C TYR A 35 5.66 -3.48 0.42
N TYR A 36 5.15 -3.95 -0.70
CA TYR A 36 4.65 -3.09 -1.77
C TYR A 36 3.30 -3.58 -2.28
N LEU A 37 2.53 -2.66 -2.85
CA LEU A 37 1.28 -2.94 -3.54
C LEU A 37 1.45 -2.64 -5.03
N LEU A 38 1.09 -3.59 -5.89
CA LEU A 38 0.91 -3.37 -7.31
C LEU A 38 -0.58 -3.13 -7.57
N ILE A 39 -0.92 -1.94 -8.05
CA ILE A 39 -2.28 -1.52 -8.38
C ILE A 39 -2.23 -0.89 -9.76
N ASN A 40 -3.02 -1.40 -10.71
CA ASN A 40 -3.08 -0.87 -12.09
C ASN A 40 -1.69 -0.69 -12.73
N ASN A 41 -0.80 -1.69 -12.61
CA ASN A 41 0.58 -1.66 -13.11
C ASN A 41 1.50 -0.61 -12.47
N GLN A 42 1.08 0.03 -11.37
CA GLN A 42 1.90 0.94 -10.58
C GLN A 42 2.27 0.32 -9.24
N VAL A 43 3.52 0.50 -8.82
CA VAL A 43 4.05 -0.03 -7.56
C VAL A 43 4.08 1.06 -6.50
N PHE A 44 3.48 0.77 -5.35
CA PHE A 44 3.44 1.64 -4.17
C PHE A 44 4.10 0.91 -3.00
N ALA A 45 5.27 1.38 -2.56
CA ALA A 45 6.01 0.73 -1.49
C ALA A 45 5.73 1.36 -0.13
N SER A 46 5.63 0.55 0.92
CA SER A 46 5.56 1.04 2.29
C SER A 46 6.87 1.70 2.71
N ASN A 47 6.82 2.58 3.71
CA ASN A 47 8.02 3.04 4.38
C ASN A 47 8.65 1.94 5.25
N GLY A 48 9.83 2.21 5.81
CA GLY A 48 10.56 1.25 6.67
C GLY A 48 9.89 0.94 8.02
N LYS A 49 8.79 1.62 8.36
CA LYS A 49 7.96 1.30 9.54
C LYS A 49 6.67 0.56 9.15
N GLY A 50 6.53 0.14 7.90
CA GLY A 50 5.40 -0.68 7.46
C GLY A 50 4.12 0.10 7.13
N TYR A 51 4.22 1.41 6.90
CA TYR A 51 3.07 2.25 6.54
C TYR A 51 3.06 2.57 5.04
N LEU A 52 1.89 2.50 4.42
CA LEU A 52 1.63 3.00 3.08
C LEU A 52 0.34 3.80 3.06
N MET A 53 0.38 4.97 2.44
CA MET A 53 -0.80 5.77 2.12
C MET A 53 -0.79 6.11 0.63
N ILE A 54 -1.85 5.73 -0.07
CA ILE A 54 -2.07 6.06 -1.49
C ILE A 54 -3.19 7.09 -1.55
N PRO A 55 -2.88 8.37 -1.79
CA PRO A 55 -3.88 9.43 -1.85
C PRO A 55 -4.61 9.46 -3.20
N GLN A 56 -5.73 10.20 -3.24
CA GLN A 56 -6.49 10.49 -4.47
C GLN A 56 -6.95 9.24 -5.25
N MET A 57 -7.30 8.19 -4.52
CA MET A 57 -7.95 7.02 -5.10
C MET A 57 -9.29 7.42 -5.71
N ARG A 58 -9.68 6.76 -6.81
CA ARG A 58 -11.01 6.93 -7.40
C ARG A 58 -11.93 5.86 -6.82
N ASN A 59 -13.24 6.10 -6.86
CA ASN A 59 -14.19 5.04 -6.58
C ASN A 59 -14.03 3.90 -7.59
N GLY A 60 -14.14 2.68 -7.10
CA GLY A 60 -14.08 1.49 -7.94
C GLY A 60 -13.54 0.28 -7.20
N GLU A 61 -13.53 -0.83 -7.93
CA GLU A 61 -12.94 -2.08 -7.48
C GLU A 61 -11.51 -2.19 -8.00
N TYR A 62 -10.60 -2.51 -7.08
CA TYR A 62 -9.18 -2.66 -7.35
C TYR A 62 -8.76 -4.09 -7.05
N LYS A 63 -7.96 -4.65 -7.97
CA LYS A 63 -7.17 -5.86 -7.73
C LYS A 63 -5.80 -5.41 -7.27
N VAL A 64 -5.55 -5.54 -5.98
CA VAL A 64 -4.31 -5.11 -5.34
C VAL A 64 -3.43 -6.33 -5.14
N VAL A 65 -2.25 -6.37 -5.76
CA VAL A 65 -1.28 -7.42 -5.48
C VAL A 65 -0.34 -6.94 -4.37
N LEU A 66 -0.36 -7.64 -3.25
CA LEU A 66 0.59 -7.50 -2.17
C LEU A 66 1.83 -8.31 -2.51
N GLY A 67 2.99 -7.66 -2.49
CA GLY A 67 4.29 -8.30 -2.62
C GLY A 67 5.25 -7.85 -1.53
N PHE A 68 6.32 -8.63 -1.40
CA PHE A 68 7.36 -8.38 -0.41
C PHE A 68 8.73 -8.28 -1.10
N PRO A 69 9.59 -7.35 -0.69
CA PRO A 69 10.89 -7.20 -1.33
C PRO A 69 11.75 -8.46 -1.23
N ALA A 70 12.57 -8.67 -2.28
CA ALA A 70 13.32 -9.90 -2.50
C ALA A 70 12.45 -11.19 -2.54
N ASN A 71 11.14 -11.05 -2.79
CA ASN A 71 10.18 -12.17 -2.79
C ASN A 71 10.18 -12.94 -1.46
N ALA A 72 10.31 -12.23 -0.34
CA ALA A 72 10.37 -12.84 1.00
C ALA A 72 9.12 -13.69 1.33
N TYR A 73 7.97 -13.35 0.74
CA TYR A 73 6.74 -14.13 0.82
C TYR A 73 6.09 -14.20 -0.57
N ALA A 74 5.28 -15.23 -0.78
CA ALA A 74 4.46 -15.36 -1.98
C ALA A 74 3.50 -14.18 -2.09
N GLU A 75 3.39 -13.65 -3.30
CA GLU A 75 2.49 -12.54 -3.59
C GLU A 75 1.03 -12.99 -3.48
N LYS A 76 0.16 -12.06 -3.08
CA LYS A 76 -1.26 -12.33 -2.92
C LYS A 76 -2.08 -11.21 -3.51
N GLN A 77 -3.18 -11.54 -4.17
CA GLN A 77 -4.09 -10.56 -4.76
C GLN A 77 -5.32 -10.39 -3.87
N PHE A 78 -5.58 -9.15 -3.47
CA PHE A 78 -6.71 -8.75 -2.65
C PHE A 78 -7.71 -7.93 -3.46
N PRO A 79 -9.02 -8.21 -3.33
CA PRO A 79 -10.06 -7.29 -3.78
C PRO A 79 -10.16 -6.13 -2.79
N VAL A 80 -10.12 -4.90 -3.30
CA VAL A 80 -10.32 -3.68 -2.49
C VAL A 80 -11.32 -2.78 -3.21
N THR A 81 -12.38 -2.40 -2.52
CA THR A 81 -13.41 -1.49 -3.06
C THR A 81 -13.31 -0.13 -2.39
N ILE A 82 -13.17 0.92 -3.19
CA ILE A 82 -13.21 2.31 -2.73
C ILE A 82 -14.60 2.87 -3.04
N ASP A 83 -15.36 3.27 -2.01
CA ASP A 83 -16.79 3.58 -2.06
C ASP A 83 -17.15 4.93 -1.39
N ASN A 84 -16.62 6.04 -1.90
CA ASN A 84 -16.80 7.38 -1.33
C ASN A 84 -16.31 7.54 0.11
N ARG A 85 -15.51 6.58 0.60
CA ARG A 85 -14.92 6.60 1.93
C ARG A 85 -13.45 6.19 1.84
N PRO A 86 -12.58 6.78 2.68
CA PRO A 86 -11.23 6.25 2.85
C PRO A 86 -11.27 4.80 3.30
N LYS A 87 -10.30 4.00 2.86
CA LYS A 87 -10.13 2.61 3.29
C LYS A 87 -8.81 2.47 4.03
N GLY A 88 -8.88 1.86 5.20
CA GLY A 88 -7.72 1.59 6.05
C GLY A 88 -7.70 0.11 6.39
N TYR A 89 -6.53 -0.50 6.27
CA TYR A 89 -6.32 -1.90 6.60
C TYR A 89 -5.08 -2.09 7.49
N HIS A 90 -5.13 -3.09 8.36
CA HIS A 90 -3.95 -3.71 8.94
C HIS A 90 -3.54 -4.91 8.10
N LEU A 91 -2.27 -4.97 7.68
CA LEU A 91 -1.67 -6.15 7.09
C LEU A 91 -1.16 -7.05 8.22
N ARG A 92 -1.82 -8.21 8.39
CA ARG A 92 -1.57 -9.13 9.51
C ARG A 92 -1.08 -10.47 9.03
N TYR A 93 -0.25 -11.11 9.85
CA TYR A 93 0.20 -12.48 9.60
C TYR A 93 -0.56 -13.43 10.52
N THR A 94 -1.37 -14.32 9.95
CA THR A 94 -2.21 -15.24 10.73
C THR A 94 -1.39 -16.39 11.31
N LYS A 95 -1.97 -17.10 12.28
CA LYS A 95 -1.31 -18.27 12.89
C LYS A 95 -1.14 -19.42 11.91
N GLU A 96 -1.96 -19.45 10.86
CA GLU A 96 -1.88 -20.42 9.76
C GLU A 96 -0.79 -20.07 8.74
N GLY A 97 -0.09 -18.94 8.92
CA GLY A 97 1.02 -18.52 8.06
C GLY A 97 0.59 -17.75 6.81
N GLU A 98 -0.56 -17.08 6.85
CA GLU A 98 -1.08 -16.30 5.73
C GLU A 98 -1.09 -14.80 6.02
N TRP A 99 -0.78 -14.00 5.00
CA TRP A 99 -0.99 -12.55 5.06
C TRP A 99 -2.45 -12.22 4.74
N VAL A 100 -3.09 -11.42 5.59
CA VAL A 100 -4.47 -10.96 5.42
C VAL A 100 -4.57 -9.45 5.62
N PHE A 101 -5.55 -8.83 4.96
CA PHE A 101 -5.95 -7.46 5.28
C PHE A 101 -7.06 -7.50 6.32
N GLN A 102 -6.92 -6.75 7.40
CA GLN A 102 -7.99 -6.53 8.36
C GLN A 102 -8.48 -5.08 8.21
N ASP A 103 -9.74 -4.87 7.87
CA ASP A 103 -10.30 -3.51 7.78
C ASP A 103 -10.24 -2.83 9.16
N MET A 104 -9.73 -1.60 9.23
CA MET A 104 -9.50 -0.91 10.50
C MET A 104 -10.78 -0.43 11.18
N VAL A 105 -11.89 -0.36 10.44
CA VAL A 105 -13.17 0.15 10.95
C VAL A 105 -14.10 -1.01 11.31
N SER A 106 -14.31 -1.93 10.37
CA SER A 106 -15.20 -3.09 10.54
C SER A 106 -14.51 -4.29 11.18
N LEU A 107 -13.18 -4.31 11.24
CA LEU A 107 -12.35 -5.42 11.73
C LEU A 107 -12.49 -6.72 10.91
N GLU A 108 -13.15 -6.66 9.76
CA GLU A 108 -13.32 -7.79 8.85
C GLU A 108 -11.98 -8.22 8.24
N LEU A 109 -11.77 -9.53 8.12
CA LEU A 109 -10.59 -10.11 7.47
C LEU A 109 -10.88 -10.37 5.98
N VAL A 110 -10.12 -9.70 5.12
CA VAL A 110 -10.08 -9.94 3.68
C VAL A 110 -8.90 -10.85 3.37
N ARG A 111 -9.17 -12.02 2.79
CA ARG A 111 -8.16 -12.99 2.37
C ARG A 111 -7.77 -12.75 0.91
N GLY A 112 -6.47 -12.87 0.64
CA GLY A 112 -5.92 -12.76 -0.71
C GLY A 112 -5.94 -14.11 -1.43
N GLY A 113 -6.17 -14.06 -2.74
CA GLY A 113 -5.99 -15.20 -3.63
C GLY A 113 -4.60 -15.23 -4.27
N GLU A 114 -4.34 -16.26 -5.07
CA GLU A 114 -3.17 -16.28 -5.94
C GLU A 114 -3.28 -15.16 -7.00
N PRO A 115 -2.20 -14.41 -7.28
CA PRO A 115 -2.19 -13.44 -8.35
C PRO A 115 -2.44 -14.12 -9.70
N GLY A 116 -3.32 -13.54 -10.54
CA GLY A 116 -3.46 -14.02 -11.91
C GLY A 116 -2.14 -13.84 -12.68
N ARG A 117 -1.68 -14.87 -13.39
CA ARG A 117 -0.40 -14.93 -14.15
C ARG A 117 -0.08 -13.75 -15.09
N SER A 118 -1.02 -12.85 -15.37
CA SER A 118 -0.91 -11.83 -16.42
C SER A 118 -0.46 -10.43 -15.95
N LEU A 119 -0.17 -10.21 -14.66
CA LEU A 119 0.25 -8.88 -14.17
C LEU A 119 1.77 -8.65 -14.19
N TYR A 120 2.55 -9.68 -14.57
CA TYR A 120 4.02 -9.71 -14.53
C TYR A 120 4.71 -9.68 -15.90
N SER A 121 4.11 -9.06 -16.92
CA SER A 121 4.91 -8.55 -18.05
C SER A 121 5.59 -7.25 -17.60
N SER A 122 6.59 -7.41 -16.73
CA SER A 122 7.34 -6.38 -15.99
C SER A 122 7.90 -5.27 -16.88
N PRO A 123 8.08 -4.04 -16.37
CA PRO A 123 9.41 -3.52 -16.21
C PRO A 123 9.97 -4.10 -14.91
N GLU A 124 11.11 -4.75 -14.98
CA GLU A 124 11.91 -5.19 -13.83
C GLU A 124 11.80 -4.19 -12.65
N PRO A 125 11.64 -4.63 -11.40
CA PRO A 125 11.45 -3.71 -10.30
C PRO A 125 12.59 -2.70 -10.27
N GLN A 126 12.30 -1.40 -10.34
CA GLN A 126 13.28 -0.33 -10.11
C GLN A 126 13.78 -0.29 -8.65
N ILE A 127 13.46 -1.33 -7.88
CA ILE A 127 13.90 -1.58 -6.52
C ILE A 127 15.28 -2.23 -6.59
N ARG A 128 16.33 -1.41 -6.70
CA ARG A 128 17.72 -1.90 -6.67
C ARG A 128 18.11 -2.19 -5.22
N LYS A 129 18.47 -3.43 -4.92
CA LYS A 129 19.09 -3.82 -3.65
C LYS A 129 20.45 -3.14 -3.54
N LEU A 130 20.60 -2.25 -2.57
CA LEU A 130 21.77 -1.40 -2.39
C LEU A 130 22.78 -2.01 -1.42
N ALA A 131 22.30 -2.71 -0.40
CA ALA A 131 23.15 -3.43 0.56
C ALA A 131 22.35 -4.52 1.30
N GLU A 132 23.06 -5.56 1.75
CA GLU A 132 22.55 -6.59 2.66
C GLU A 132 23.52 -6.68 3.84
N LYS A 133 22.98 -6.58 5.06
CA LYS A 133 23.75 -6.78 6.29
C LYS A 133 23.06 -7.82 7.15
N LYS A 134 23.78 -8.90 7.44
CA LYS A 134 23.33 -9.94 8.37
C LYS A 134 23.61 -9.47 9.81
N THR A 135 22.57 -9.37 10.63
CA THR A 135 22.67 -9.03 12.05
C THR A 135 22.09 -10.16 12.91
N GLU A 136 22.28 -10.10 14.22
CA GLU A 136 21.77 -11.13 15.15
C GLU A 136 20.23 -11.17 15.20
N ALA A 137 19.56 -10.05 14.86
CA ALA A 137 18.10 -9.93 14.82
C ALA A 137 17.47 -10.39 13.48
N GLY A 138 18.27 -10.58 12.42
CA GLY A 138 17.76 -10.88 11.09
C GLY A 138 18.68 -10.39 9.96
N THR A 139 18.15 -10.32 8.75
CA THR A 139 18.85 -9.75 7.59
C THR A 139 18.28 -8.38 7.30
N GLU A 140 19.09 -7.33 7.44
CA GLU A 140 18.76 -5.98 7.01
C GLU A 140 19.06 -5.85 5.51
N ILE A 141 18.06 -5.45 4.72
CA ILE A 141 18.22 -5.23 3.28
C ILE A 141 17.82 -3.79 2.96
N ILE A 142 18.74 -3.05 2.33
CA ILE A 142 18.52 -1.67 1.91
C ILE A 142 18.15 -1.68 0.43
N PHE A 143 17.06 -1.01 0.08
CA PHE A 143 16.55 -0.90 -1.28
C PHE A 143 16.43 0.56 -1.70
N SER A 144 16.72 0.88 -2.96
CA SER A 144 16.34 2.16 -3.55
C SER A 144 15.02 2.01 -4.29
N VAL A 145 13.95 2.66 -3.83
CA VAL A 145 12.63 2.63 -4.45
C VAL A 145 12.40 3.92 -5.22
N ARG A 146 12.16 3.84 -6.52
CA ARG A 146 11.80 5.00 -7.34
C ARG A 146 10.31 4.98 -7.65
N ASN A 147 9.58 5.99 -7.17
CA ASN A 147 8.13 6.07 -7.36
C ASN A 147 7.82 6.92 -8.61
N GLY A 148 7.41 6.29 -9.71
CA GLY A 148 7.15 6.96 -10.99
C GLY A 148 8.37 7.71 -11.54
N THR A 149 8.21 8.98 -11.92
CA THR A 149 9.31 9.85 -12.39
C THR A 149 10.08 10.54 -11.26
N GLY A 150 9.69 10.34 -10.00
CA GLY A 150 10.31 10.96 -8.82
C GLY A 150 11.72 10.45 -8.53
N PRO A 151 12.44 11.04 -7.55
CA PRO A 151 13.74 10.56 -7.09
C PRO A 151 13.62 9.19 -6.39
N ALA A 152 14.73 8.45 -6.34
CA ALA A 152 14.79 7.17 -5.64
C ALA A 152 14.99 7.38 -4.13
N GLU A 153 14.21 6.69 -3.31
CA GLU A 153 14.26 6.72 -1.84
C GLU A 153 14.86 5.43 -1.27
N SER A 154 15.68 5.53 -0.22
CA SER A 154 16.28 4.36 0.45
C SER A 154 15.35 3.78 1.51
N VAL A 155 14.90 2.53 1.35
CA VAL A 155 14.05 1.80 2.29
C VAL A 155 14.82 0.63 2.90
N VAL A 156 14.82 0.50 4.23
CA VAL A 156 15.44 -0.61 4.95
C VAL A 156 14.39 -1.64 5.35
N ILE A 157 14.68 -2.91 5.13
CA ILE A 157 13.81 -4.05 5.39
C ILE A 157 14.51 -5.00 6.34
N MET A 158 13.89 -5.25 7.49
CA MET A 158 14.35 -6.27 8.42
C MET A 158 13.63 -7.58 8.09
N VAL A 159 14.38 -8.58 7.66
CA VAL A 159 13.89 -9.95 7.52
C VAL A 159 14.28 -10.69 8.80
N PRO A 160 13.37 -10.94 9.74
CA PRO A 160 13.71 -11.67 10.96
C PRO A 160 14.20 -13.07 10.61
N LYS A 161 15.24 -13.54 11.31
CA LYS A 161 15.71 -14.92 11.17
C LYS A 161 14.59 -15.83 11.64
N ALA A 162 14.07 -16.70 10.77
CA ALA A 162 13.02 -17.65 11.11
C ALA A 162 13.38 -18.38 12.41
N THR A 163 12.58 -18.19 13.46
CA THR A 163 12.64 -19.02 14.66
C THR A 163 12.01 -20.35 14.28
N THR A 164 12.83 -21.41 14.31
CA THR A 164 12.35 -22.79 14.24
C THR A 164 11.17 -22.92 15.21
N PRO A 165 10.00 -23.42 14.76
CA PRO A 165 8.88 -23.69 15.67
C PRO A 165 9.39 -24.56 16.82
N PRO A 166 9.03 -24.27 18.08
CA PRO A 166 9.43 -25.13 19.19
C PRO A 166 8.97 -26.56 18.87
N ALA A 167 9.91 -27.50 18.95
CA ALA A 167 9.62 -28.91 18.80
C ALA A 167 8.46 -29.25 19.74
N LYS A 168 7.41 -29.88 19.20
CA LYS A 168 6.30 -30.41 20.01
C LYS A 168 6.94 -31.32 21.06
N GLN A 169 6.91 -30.91 22.33
CA GLN A 169 7.22 -31.80 23.44
C GLN A 169 6.11 -32.84 23.46
N GLN A 170 6.49 -34.10 23.24
CA GLN A 170 5.65 -35.28 23.46
C GLN A 170 5.56 -35.59 24.95
#